data_AF-A0A971S0S3-F1
#
_entry.id   AF-A0A971S0S3-F1
#
_cell.length_a   1.000
_cell.length_b   1.000
_cell.length_c   1.000
_cell.angle_alpha   90.00
_cell.angle_beta   90.00
_cell.angle_gamma   90.00
#
_symmetry.space_group_name_H-M   'P 1'
#
loop_
_entity.id
_entity.type
_entity.pdbx_description
1 polymer ?
#
loop_
_entity_poly.entity_id
_entity_poly.type
_entity_poly.pdbx_seq_one_letter_code
_entity_poly.pdbx_strand_id
1 'polypeptide(L)'
;MTPQNPTEPPDSAAIARIADRLRNADIRWDGTLIGFMPTVVSDSARQLLFSGEAVIPHLISALEDDSKFVAAHVLLTLVSGVEYRTRPWNGLNVDLLPDGQVKFDAAQRFELARRWRDWQQSTPHPQSLPG
;
A
#
# COMPACT_ATOMS: atom_id res chain seq x y z
N MET A 1 -38.51 2.71 -10.74
CA MET A 1 -37.34 3.04 -9.89
C MET A 1 -36.17 2.24 -10.43
N THR A 2 -35.28 2.87 -11.18
CA THR A 2 -34.10 2.21 -11.74
C THR A 2 -33.02 2.19 -10.65
N PRO A 3 -32.39 1.04 -10.35
CA PRO A 3 -31.25 1.03 -9.44
C PRO A 3 -30.11 1.82 -10.09
N GLN A 4 -29.61 2.84 -9.39
CA GLN A 4 -28.41 3.58 -9.76
C GLN A 4 -27.22 2.61 -9.65
N ASN A 5 -26.70 2.19 -10.79
CA ASN A 5 -25.47 1.43 -10.90
C ASN A 5 -24.32 2.41 -10.60
N PRO A 6 -23.45 2.21 -9.58
CA PRO A 6 -22.35 3.12 -9.33
C PRO A 6 -21.31 2.88 -10.43
N THR A 7 -21.39 3.66 -11.51
CA THR A 7 -20.56 3.48 -12.72
C THR A 7 -19.40 4.47 -12.79
N GLU A 8 -19.14 5.20 -11.71
CA GLU A 8 -18.06 6.18 -11.66
C GLU A 8 -17.10 5.81 -10.52
N PRO A 9 -15.79 5.63 -10.81
CA PRO A 9 -14.80 5.47 -9.76
C PRO A 9 -14.89 6.68 -8.81
N PRO A 10 -14.67 6.49 -7.50
CA PRO A 10 -14.80 7.56 -6.52
C PRO A 10 -13.97 8.77 -6.93
N ASP A 11 -14.53 9.97 -6.81
CA ASP A 11 -13.79 11.19 -7.11
C ASP A 11 -12.53 11.30 -6.23
N SER A 12 -11.55 12.09 -6.67
CA SER A 12 -10.25 12.20 -5.98
C SER A 12 -10.38 12.60 -4.50
N ALA A 13 -11.41 13.39 -4.15
CA ALA A 13 -11.66 13.79 -2.77
C ALA A 13 -12.22 12.65 -1.92
N ALA A 14 -13.07 11.79 -2.48
CA ALA A 14 -13.53 10.57 -1.83
C ALA A 14 -12.36 9.61 -1.59
N ILE A 15 -11.47 9.42 -2.56
CA ILE A 15 -10.26 8.59 -2.42
C ILE A 15 -9.37 9.14 -1.30
N ALA A 16 -9.11 10.45 -1.29
CA ALA A 16 -8.30 11.09 -0.24
C ALA A 16 -8.86 10.83 1.17
N ARG A 17 -10.17 11.01 1.37
CA ARG A 17 -10.81 10.77 2.67
C ARG A 17 -10.72 9.32 3.14
N ILE A 18 -10.71 8.36 2.21
CA ILE A 18 -10.51 6.95 2.55
C ILE A 18 -9.04 6.69 2.91
N ALA A 19 -8.11 7.24 2.13
CA ALA A 19 -6.67 7.14 2.40
C ALA A 19 -6.29 7.76 3.76
N ASP A 20 -6.94 8.85 4.18
CA ASP A 20 -6.73 9.48 5.50
C ASP A 20 -7.06 8.55 6.69
N ARG A 21 -7.99 7.62 6.48
CA ARG A 21 -8.43 6.64 7.50
C ARG A 21 -7.61 5.36 7.48
N LEU A 22 -6.73 5.19 6.49
CA LEU A 22 -5.84 4.04 6.39
C LEU A 22 -5.01 3.90 7.66
N ARG A 23 -4.73 2.68 8.08
CA ARG A 23 -3.85 2.34 9.19
C ARG A 23 -2.99 1.15 8.81
N ASN A 24 -1.79 1.04 9.37
CA ASN A 24 -0.92 -0.14 9.20
C ASN A 24 -1.64 -1.44 9.60
N ALA A 25 -2.57 -1.37 10.56
CA ALA A 25 -3.39 -2.48 11.01
C ALA A 25 -4.43 -2.97 9.96
N ASP A 26 -4.64 -2.23 8.87
CA ASP A 26 -5.45 -2.68 7.73
C ASP A 26 -4.77 -3.83 6.96
N ILE A 27 -3.50 -4.10 7.26
CA ILE A 27 -2.73 -5.21 6.74
C ILE A 27 -2.46 -6.22 7.86
N ARG A 28 -2.91 -7.46 7.65
CA ARG A 28 -2.44 -8.62 8.43
C ARG A 28 -1.23 -9.23 7.73
N TRP A 29 -0.22 -9.61 8.50
CA TRP A 29 0.96 -10.28 7.97
C TRP A 29 1.00 -11.73 8.39
N ASP A 30 1.13 -12.61 7.41
CA ASP A 30 1.31 -14.04 7.61
C ASP A 30 2.74 -14.44 7.21
N GLY A 31 3.44 -15.15 8.11
CA GLY A 31 4.73 -15.75 7.81
C GLY A 31 4.56 -17.02 6.99
N THR A 32 5.29 -17.14 5.88
CA THR A 32 5.27 -18.31 5.00
C THR A 32 6.69 -18.84 4.78
N LEU A 33 6.81 -20.03 4.17
CA LEU A 33 8.11 -20.62 3.81
C LEU A 33 8.94 -19.67 2.92
N ILE A 34 8.28 -18.97 2.00
CA ILE A 34 8.93 -18.11 1.00
C ILE A 34 9.00 -16.63 1.38
N GLY A 35 8.42 -16.22 2.51
CA GLY A 35 8.43 -14.83 2.91
C GLY A 35 7.23 -14.38 3.70
N PHE A 36 7.03 -13.07 3.72
CA PHE A 36 5.85 -12.48 4.32
C PHE A 36 4.75 -12.31 3.27
N MET A 37 3.52 -12.64 3.65
CA MET A 37 2.34 -12.48 2.83
C MET A 37 1.38 -11.50 3.52
N PRO A 38 1.23 -10.26 3.02
CA PRO A 38 0.25 -9.34 3.54
C PRO A 38 -1.15 -9.69 3.04
N THR A 39 -2.14 -9.55 3.91
CA THR A 39 -3.56 -9.67 3.59
C THR A 39 -4.26 -8.36 3.93
N VAL A 40 -5.00 -7.79 2.97
CA VAL A 40 -5.82 -6.60 3.20
C VAL A 40 -7.10 -6.99 3.95
N VAL A 41 -7.22 -6.54 5.20
CA VAL A 41 -8.31 -6.98 6.09
C VAL A 41 -9.46 -5.99 6.24
N SER A 42 -9.23 -4.69 5.99
CA SER A 42 -10.27 -3.67 6.14
C SER A 42 -10.97 -3.32 4.81
N ASP A 43 -12.25 -2.96 4.91
CA ASP A 43 -13.05 -2.57 3.75
C ASP A 43 -12.56 -1.26 3.12
N SER A 44 -12.10 -0.31 3.95
CA SER A 44 -11.49 0.94 3.47
C SER A 44 -10.29 0.67 2.58
N ALA A 45 -9.38 -0.22 2.99
CA ALA A 45 -8.20 -0.56 2.21
C ALA A 45 -8.56 -1.34 0.93
N ARG A 46 -9.58 -2.21 0.97
CA ARG A 46 -10.11 -2.86 -0.24
C ARG A 46 -10.72 -1.85 -1.21
N GLN A 47 -11.45 -0.86 -0.71
CA GLN A 47 -12.04 0.20 -1.53
C GLN A 47 -10.96 1.02 -2.26
N LEU A 48 -9.83 1.27 -1.61
CA LEU A 48 -8.67 1.89 -2.23
C LEU A 48 -8.10 1.04 -3.37
N LEU A 49 -8.00 -0.29 -3.21
CA LEU A 49 -7.58 -1.19 -4.31
C LEU A 49 -8.55 -1.14 -5.51
N PHE A 50 -9.85 -1.13 -5.26
CA PHE A 50 -10.86 -1.03 -6.32
C PHE A 50 -10.81 0.31 -7.08
N SER A 51 -10.19 1.34 -6.50
CA SER A 51 -10.03 2.65 -7.16
C SER A 51 -8.91 2.65 -8.20
N GLY A 52 -8.11 1.57 -8.31
CA GLY A 52 -7.05 1.43 -9.29
C GLY A 52 -5.98 2.52 -9.17
N GLU A 53 -5.28 2.82 -10.27
CA GLU A 53 -4.13 3.74 -10.28
C GLU A 53 -4.45 5.16 -9.80
N ALA A 54 -5.72 5.59 -9.82
CA ALA A 54 -6.14 6.89 -9.29
C ALA A 54 -5.81 7.08 -7.80
N VAL A 55 -5.59 5.98 -7.07
CA VAL A 55 -5.22 5.99 -5.65
C VAL A 55 -3.74 6.32 -5.42
N ILE A 56 -2.87 6.11 -6.41
CA ILE A 56 -1.40 6.14 -6.25
C ILE A 56 -0.90 7.45 -5.62
N PRO A 57 -1.30 8.65 -6.07
CA PRO A 57 -0.82 9.90 -5.47
C PRO A 57 -1.16 10.01 -3.97
N HIS A 58 -2.34 9.53 -3.57
CA HIS A 58 -2.81 9.57 -2.18
C HIS A 58 -2.06 8.58 -1.30
N LEU A 59 -1.76 7.38 -1.82
CA LEU A 59 -0.96 6.40 -1.09
C LEU A 59 0.50 6.83 -0.95
N ILE A 60 1.08 7.48 -1.97
CA ILE A 60 2.44 8.05 -1.88
C ILE A 60 2.50 9.11 -0.78
N SER A 61 1.49 9.96 -0.65
CA SER A 61 1.40 10.91 0.46
C SER A 61 1.28 10.20 1.81
N ALA A 62 0.50 9.12 1.89
CA ALA A 62 0.33 8.35 3.13
C ALA A 62 1.61 7.64 3.60
N LEU A 63 2.63 7.47 2.76
CA LEU A 63 3.93 6.92 3.17
C LEU A 63 4.67 7.80 4.17
N GLU A 64 4.35 9.09 4.28
CA GLU A 64 5.01 9.98 5.25
C GLU A 64 4.50 9.81 6.68
N ASP A 65 3.32 9.21 6.84
CA ASP A 65 2.62 9.02 8.11
C ASP A 65 3.00 7.65 8.71
N ASP A 66 3.54 7.66 9.93
CA ASP A 66 4.03 6.48 10.63
C ASP A 66 2.92 5.44 10.90
N SER A 67 1.68 5.91 11.01
CA SER A 67 0.50 5.08 11.26
C SER A 67 -0.07 4.45 9.98
N LYS A 68 0.41 4.84 8.79
CA LYS A 68 -0.16 4.46 7.49
C LYS A 68 0.83 3.81 6.51
N PHE A 69 2.13 4.10 6.64
CA PHE A 69 3.10 3.80 5.59
C PHE A 69 3.17 2.32 5.18
N VAL A 70 2.94 1.38 6.11
CA VAL A 70 2.95 -0.06 5.80
C VAL A 70 1.80 -0.41 4.88
N ALA A 71 0.59 0.04 5.24
CA ALA A 71 -0.59 -0.21 4.44
C ALA A 71 -0.49 0.49 3.09
N ALA A 72 -0.05 1.75 3.06
CA ALA A 72 0.15 2.48 1.82
C ALA A 72 1.16 1.78 0.89
N HIS A 73 2.28 1.31 1.43
CA HIS A 73 3.30 0.57 0.67
C HIS A 73 2.75 -0.74 0.09
N VAL A 74 1.95 -1.46 0.86
CA VAL A 74 1.31 -2.71 0.40
C VAL A 74 0.34 -2.43 -0.73
N LEU A 75 -0.57 -1.47 -0.52
CA LEU A 75 -1.57 -1.10 -1.52
C LEU A 75 -0.93 -0.57 -2.81
N LEU A 76 0.15 0.23 -2.71
CA LEU A 76 0.92 0.69 -3.86
C LEU A 76 1.49 -0.46 -4.69
N THR A 77 2.10 -1.45 -4.02
CA THR A 77 2.68 -2.62 -4.68
C THR A 77 1.60 -3.42 -5.43
N LEU A 78 0.42 -3.59 -4.82
CA LEU A 78 -0.67 -4.35 -5.41
C LEU A 78 -1.32 -3.61 -6.58
N VAL A 79 -1.54 -2.30 -6.46
CA VAL A 79 -2.25 -1.51 -7.47
C VAL A 79 -1.37 -1.19 -8.68
N SER A 80 -0.05 -1.03 -8.49
CA SER A 80 0.87 -0.72 -9.60
C SER A 80 1.29 -1.95 -10.40
N GLY A 81 1.09 -3.16 -9.87
CA GLY A 81 1.52 -4.40 -10.51
C GLY A 81 3.04 -4.56 -10.61
N VAL A 82 3.82 -3.78 -9.85
CA VAL A 82 5.29 -3.95 -9.81
C VAL A 82 5.65 -5.35 -9.33
N GLU A 83 6.68 -5.92 -9.94
CA GLU A 83 7.31 -7.13 -9.43
C GLU A 83 7.89 -6.85 -8.05
N TYR A 84 7.62 -7.74 -7.09
CA TYR A 84 8.06 -7.57 -5.71
C TYR A 84 8.65 -8.85 -5.15
N ARG A 85 9.55 -8.66 -4.17
CA ARG A 85 10.10 -9.74 -3.35
C ARG A 85 9.32 -9.86 -2.06
N THR A 86 9.26 -11.05 -1.49
CA THR A 86 8.56 -11.33 -0.23
C THR A 86 9.48 -11.24 1.00
N ARG A 87 10.80 -11.11 0.80
CA ARG A 87 11.85 -10.91 1.84
C ARG A 87 13.05 -10.11 1.28
N PRO A 88 13.35 -8.92 1.82
CA PRO A 88 12.38 -8.03 2.50
C PRO A 88 11.16 -7.77 1.60
N TRP A 89 10.00 -7.48 2.19
CA TRP A 89 8.75 -7.36 1.44
C TRP A 89 8.74 -6.09 0.60
N ASN A 90 9.01 -6.18 -0.70
CA ASN A 90 9.24 -5.07 -1.62
C ASN A 90 10.21 -3.97 -1.07
N GLY A 91 11.17 -4.40 -0.25
CA GLY A 91 12.12 -3.52 0.44
C GLY A 91 11.68 -3.02 1.83
N LEU A 92 10.47 -3.34 2.29
CA LEU A 92 10.04 -3.20 3.67
C LEU A 92 10.54 -4.38 4.51
N ASN A 93 11.32 -4.10 5.55
CA ASN A 93 11.64 -5.07 6.59
C ASN A 93 10.45 -5.17 7.55
N VAL A 94 10.04 -6.41 7.78
CA VAL A 94 8.89 -6.79 8.62
C VAL A 94 9.41 -7.75 9.68
N ASP A 95 9.23 -7.39 10.94
CA ASP A 95 9.61 -8.23 12.08
C ASP A 95 8.36 -8.90 12.65
N LEU A 96 8.15 -10.17 12.31
CA LEU A 96 7.11 -10.99 12.93
C LEU A 96 7.68 -11.67 14.18
N LEU A 97 7.19 -11.27 15.34
CA LEU A 97 7.59 -11.80 16.63
C LEU A 97 6.94 -13.18 16.89
N PRO A 98 7.52 -14.00 17.79
CA PRO A 98 6.98 -15.33 18.12
C PRO A 98 5.54 -15.32 18.67
N ASP A 99 5.09 -14.21 19.24
CA ASP A 99 3.73 -14.02 19.75
C ASP A 99 2.73 -13.56 18.66
N GLY A 100 3.19 -13.49 17.40
CA GLY A 100 2.40 -13.05 16.26
C GLY A 100 2.32 -11.53 16.10
N GLN A 101 2.95 -10.74 16.97
CA GLN A 101 3.02 -9.30 16.79
C GLN A 101 3.93 -8.95 15.62
N VAL A 102 3.51 -7.96 14.82
CA VAL A 102 4.30 -7.44 13.70
C VAL A 102 4.86 -6.09 14.09
N LYS A 103 6.17 -5.91 13.92
CA LYS A 103 6.87 -4.66 14.13
C LYS A 103 7.50 -4.16 12.84
N PHE A 104 7.58 -2.84 12.75
CA PHE A 104 8.18 -2.12 11.64
C PHE A 104 9.01 -0.98 12.20
N ASP A 105 10.19 -0.75 11.63
CA ASP A 105 10.88 0.51 11.84
C ASP A 105 10.20 1.61 11.01
N ALA A 106 9.64 2.62 11.69
CA ALA A 106 8.98 3.75 11.07
C ALA A 106 9.94 4.61 10.23
N ALA A 107 11.26 4.54 10.44
CA ALA A 107 12.23 5.28 9.63
C ALA A 107 12.28 4.79 8.17
N GLN A 108 11.90 3.53 7.90
CA GLN A 108 11.84 2.96 6.54
C GLN A 108 10.88 3.74 5.63
N ARG A 109 9.89 4.43 6.21
CA ARG A 109 8.86 5.18 5.49
C ARG A 109 9.42 6.23 4.53
N PHE A 110 10.52 6.90 4.91
CA PHE A 110 11.13 7.93 4.09
C PHE A 110 11.75 7.37 2.81
N GLU A 111 12.44 6.24 2.95
CA GLU A 111 13.06 5.56 1.82
C GLU A 111 12.00 4.96 0.89
N LEU A 112 10.95 4.36 1.45
CA LEU A 112 9.81 3.88 0.67
C LEU A 112 9.13 5.02 -0.09
N ALA A 113 8.90 6.17 0.57
CA ALA A 113 8.32 7.36 -0.06
C ALA A 113 9.18 7.87 -1.22
N ARG A 114 10.51 7.93 -1.04
CA ARG A 114 11.46 8.30 -2.11
C ARG A 114 11.31 7.37 -3.31
N ARG A 115 11.45 6.06 -3.09
CA ARG A 115 11.41 5.04 -4.16
C ARG A 115 10.10 5.06 -4.95
N TRP A 116 8.96 5.27 -4.27
CA TRP A 116 7.66 5.36 -4.93
C TRP A 116 7.47 6.66 -5.71
N ARG A 117 8.03 7.79 -5.25
CA ARG A 117 8.05 9.04 -6.03
C ARG A 117 8.90 8.90 -7.29
N ASP A 118 10.08 8.30 -7.15
CA ASP A 118 10.97 8.04 -8.28
C ASP A 118 10.29 7.13 -9.32
N TRP A 119 9.60 6.08 -8.86
CA TRP A 119 8.78 5.23 -9.71
C TRP A 119 7.67 6.01 -10.42
N GLN A 120 6.91 6.83 -9.69
CA GLN A 120 5.78 7.59 -10.26
C GLN A 120 6.24 8.61 -11.33
N GLN A 121 7.41 9.21 -11.15
CA GLN A 121 8.00 10.20 -12.07
C GLN A 121 8.65 9.59 -13.31
N SER A 122 8.92 8.27 -13.30
CA SER A 122 9.57 7.58 -14.41
C SER A 122 8.60 7.32 -15.56
N THR A 123 9.06 7.50 -16.80
CA THR A 123 8.28 7.19 -18.02
C THR A 123 9.13 6.39 -19.01
N PRO A 124 8.79 5.11 -19.29
CA PRO A 124 7.68 4.34 -18.71
C PRO A 124 7.91 4.02 -17.23
N HIS A 125 6.85 3.62 -16.52
CA HIS A 125 6.98 3.11 -15.16
C HIS A 125 7.86 1.85 -15.13
N PRO A 126 8.86 1.78 -14.23
CA PRO A 126 9.67 0.59 -14.06
C PRO A 126 8.85 -0.62 -13.63
N GLN A 127 9.24 -1.81 -14.07
CA GLN A 127 8.61 -3.07 -13.66
C GLN A 127 8.84 -3.43 -12.20
N SER A 128 9.85 -2.84 -11.55
CA SER A 128 10.17 -3.03 -10.13
C SER A 128 10.44 -1.69 -9.46
N LEU A 129 10.26 -1.64 -8.15
CA LEU A 129 10.48 -0.41 -7.38
C LEU A 129 11.97 -0.03 -7.39
N PRO A 130 12.37 1.19 -7.83
CA PRO A 130 13.77 1.62 -7.93
C PRO A 130 14.54 1.48 -6.61
N GLY A 131 15.87 1.36 -6.70
CA GLY A 131 16.77 1.22 -5.55
C GLY A 131 16.96 2.49 -4.74
#